data_AF-A0A6N2D3D5-F1
#
_entry.id   AF-A0A6N2D3D5-F1
#
_cell.length_a   1.000
_cell.length_b   1.000
_cell.length_c   1.000
_cell.angle_alpha   90.00
_cell.angle_beta   90.00
_cell.angle_gamma   90.00
#
_symmetry.space_group_name_H-M   'P 1'
#
loop_
_entity.id
_entity.type
_entity.pdbx_description
1 polymer ?
#
loop_
_entity_poly.entity_id
_entity_poly.type
_entity_poly.pdbx_seq_one_letter_code
_entity_poly.pdbx_strand_id
1 'polypeptide(L)'
;MEAPMSATRPRFSPLQVLATLVALGLLAHLAACTSGSQLRQERREIASEVERLHEAALRCDAEREIALAESHLDFLGYAMQRGLYSAALRHLEISRTNIQAVANIVDGRDECFGIEVVQPAPDPCTPENLEVDCSHPNCAGHPECGPCTAHNPEIDCNHPNCQDREECLPCGSHTDLVDCDHPNCAQDDRCAPCGSHNPDEVDCDHPFCLDDPRCEPCTEHNPEVDCDHPNCADHDECTLVVEEEPMLVVVTQDRIEINEAINFELNRATITGSGSFAVLNDIVRVLERNPSIHLRIEGHTDSTGRRAHNMQLSNDRANSVRTYLIQQGISAARLTSVGFGPDRPVATNDTREGRALNRRVEFHITQR
;
A
#
# COMPACT_ATOMS: atom_id res chain seq x y z
N MET A 1 -55.30 61.33 -32.85
CA MET A 1 -53.92 61.83 -33.02
C MET A 1 -53.01 60.89 -32.25
N GLU A 2 -52.52 59.82 -32.87
CA GLU A 2 -51.36 59.08 -32.40
C GLU A 2 -50.60 58.58 -33.63
N ALA A 3 -49.31 58.92 -33.70
CA ALA A 3 -48.42 58.63 -34.81
C ALA A 3 -47.68 57.29 -34.58
N PRO A 4 -47.29 56.54 -35.62
CA PRO A 4 -46.49 55.34 -35.43
C PRO A 4 -45.02 55.70 -35.20
N MET A 5 -44.45 55.23 -34.07
CA MET A 5 -43.02 55.31 -33.79
C MET A 5 -42.25 54.36 -34.71
N SER A 6 -41.41 54.93 -35.57
CA SER A 6 -40.46 54.21 -36.42
C SER A 6 -39.24 53.80 -35.59
N ALA A 7 -39.01 52.50 -35.43
CA ALA A 7 -37.83 51.96 -34.77
C ALA A 7 -36.69 51.79 -35.79
N THR A 8 -35.77 52.76 -35.83
CA THR A 8 -34.51 52.68 -36.59
C THR A 8 -33.55 51.73 -35.88
N ARG A 9 -33.32 50.53 -36.46
CA ARG A 9 -32.24 49.63 -36.00
C ARG A 9 -30.88 50.20 -36.45
N PRO A 10 -29.88 50.32 -35.55
CA PRO A 10 -28.55 50.77 -35.93
C PRO A 10 -27.88 49.74 -36.86
N ARG A 11 -27.40 50.20 -38.02
CA ARG A 11 -26.57 49.40 -38.93
C ARG A 11 -25.11 49.56 -38.52
N PHE A 12 -24.56 48.56 -37.84
CA PHE A 12 -23.12 48.49 -37.57
C PHE A 12 -22.39 48.06 -38.85
N SER A 13 -21.25 48.70 -39.16
CA SER A 13 -20.42 48.30 -40.30
C SER A 13 -19.70 46.98 -39.99
N PRO A 14 -19.38 46.14 -40.99
CA PRO A 14 -18.70 44.86 -40.76
C PRO A 14 -17.35 45.03 -40.04
N LEU A 15 -16.65 46.15 -40.24
CA LEU A 15 -15.44 46.51 -39.49
C LEU A 15 -15.69 46.80 -38.01
N GLN A 16 -16.82 47.43 -37.65
CA GLN A 16 -17.17 47.70 -36.25
C GLN A 16 -17.54 46.42 -35.50
N VAL A 17 -18.23 45.48 -36.17
CA VAL A 17 -18.54 44.15 -35.61
C VAL A 17 -17.26 43.34 -35.39
N LEU A 18 -16.33 43.38 -36.35
CA LEU A 18 -15.05 42.68 -36.21
C LEU A 18 -14.20 43.27 -35.06
N ALA A 19 -14.12 44.60 -34.96
CA ALA A 19 -13.37 45.27 -33.91
C ALA A 19 -13.96 45.01 -32.50
N THR A 20 -15.29 44.96 -32.37
CA THR A 20 -15.94 44.61 -31.08
C THR A 20 -15.74 43.14 -30.72
N LEU A 21 -15.80 42.22 -31.68
CA LEU A 21 -15.51 40.80 -31.44
C LEU A 21 -14.04 40.57 -31.04
N VAL A 22 -13.10 41.26 -31.68
CA VAL A 22 -11.67 41.18 -31.33
C VAL A 22 -11.41 41.79 -29.93
N ALA A 23 -12.04 42.93 -29.60
CA ALA A 23 -11.92 43.54 -28.28
C ALA A 23 -12.54 42.66 -27.17
N LEU A 24 -13.69 42.02 -27.43
CA LEU A 24 -14.31 41.05 -26.51
C LEU A 24 -13.44 39.79 -26.35
N GLY A 25 -12.81 39.30 -27.43
CA GLY A 25 -11.88 38.17 -27.39
C GLY A 25 -10.61 38.47 -26.59
N LEU A 26 -10.02 39.66 -26.75
CA LEU A 26 -8.86 40.12 -25.98
C LEU A 26 -9.17 40.28 -24.48
N LEU A 27 -10.34 40.84 -24.14
CA LEU A 27 -10.80 40.96 -22.75
C LEU A 27 -11.05 39.58 -22.10
N ALA A 28 -11.62 38.63 -22.84
CA ALA A 28 -11.82 37.26 -22.37
C ALA A 28 -10.49 36.51 -22.13
N HIS A 29 -9.48 36.71 -22.99
CA HIS A 29 -8.15 36.12 -22.79
C HIS A 29 -7.40 36.72 -21.59
N LEU A 30 -7.49 38.03 -21.37
CA LEU A 30 -6.88 38.66 -20.19
C LEU A 30 -7.54 38.21 -18.88
N ALA A 31 -8.87 38.05 -18.85
CA ALA A 31 -9.59 37.55 -17.66
C ALA A 31 -9.31 36.06 -17.35
N ALA A 32 -9.07 35.23 -18.36
CA ALA A 32 -8.70 33.83 -18.17
C ALA A 32 -7.29 33.66 -17.57
N CYS A 33 -6.34 34.52 -17.97
CA CYS A 33 -4.97 34.50 -17.45
C CYS A 33 -4.89 34.87 -15.96
N THR A 34 -5.66 35.87 -15.51
CA THR A 34 -5.70 36.28 -14.09
C THR A 34 -6.36 35.23 -13.21
N SER A 35 -7.42 34.58 -13.70
CA SER A 35 -8.15 33.52 -13.00
C SER A 35 -7.29 32.28 -12.76
N GLY A 36 -6.42 31.93 -13.72
CA GLY A 36 -5.49 30.81 -13.60
C GLY A 36 -4.32 31.08 -12.65
N SER A 37 -3.78 32.31 -12.64
CA SER A 37 -2.74 32.69 -11.67
C SER A 37 -3.28 32.75 -10.24
N GLN A 38 -4.50 33.25 -10.06
CA GLN A 38 -5.17 33.32 -8.77
C GLN A 38 -5.42 31.91 -8.21
N LEU A 39 -5.95 30.99 -9.01
CA LEU A 39 -6.19 29.61 -8.57
C LEU A 39 -4.89 28.89 -8.16
N ARG A 40 -3.77 29.13 -8.87
CA ARG A 40 -2.44 28.61 -8.49
C ARG A 40 -1.90 29.22 -7.20
N GLN A 41 -2.29 30.45 -6.88
CA GLN A 41 -1.93 31.09 -5.62
C GLN A 41 -2.76 30.49 -4.48
N GLU A 42 -4.08 30.44 -4.62
CA GLU A 42 -4.97 29.86 -3.60
C GLU A 42 -4.63 28.39 -3.29
N ARG A 43 -4.26 27.59 -4.31
CA ARG A 43 -3.76 26.22 -4.09
C ARG A 43 -2.53 26.19 -3.19
N ARG A 44 -1.57 27.11 -3.42
CA ARG A 44 -0.32 27.16 -2.66
C ARG A 44 -0.58 27.57 -1.20
N GLU A 45 -1.48 28.51 -0.98
CA GLU A 45 -1.88 28.95 0.36
C GLU A 45 -2.51 27.79 1.16
N ILE A 46 -3.44 27.04 0.54
CA ILE A 46 -4.05 25.88 1.20
C ILE A 46 -3.02 24.76 1.41
N ALA A 47 -2.14 24.50 0.44
CA ALA A 47 -1.10 23.48 0.58
C ALA A 47 -0.14 23.79 1.74
N SER A 48 0.27 25.05 1.90
CA SER A 48 1.10 25.45 3.05
C SER A 48 0.37 25.29 4.39
N GLU A 49 -0.95 25.48 4.41
CA GLU A 49 -1.74 25.33 5.62
C GLU A 49 -1.95 23.86 6.00
N VAL A 50 -2.13 22.99 4.99
CA VAL A 50 -2.13 21.53 5.15
C VAL A 50 -0.81 21.07 5.76
N GLU A 51 0.32 21.48 5.19
CA GLU A 51 1.65 21.11 5.69
C GLU A 51 1.86 21.59 7.14
N ARG A 52 1.45 22.83 7.44
CA ARG A 52 1.56 23.42 8.79
C ARG A 52 0.73 22.66 9.83
N LEU A 53 -0.46 22.19 9.45
CA LEU A 53 -1.41 21.56 10.38
C LEU A 53 -1.33 20.04 10.40
N HIS A 54 -0.58 19.40 9.49
CA HIS A 54 -0.57 17.95 9.32
C HIS A 54 -0.27 17.20 10.61
N GLU A 55 0.86 17.51 11.26
CA GLU A 55 1.25 16.84 12.51
C GLU A 55 0.27 17.13 13.67
N ALA A 56 -0.28 18.35 13.72
CA ALA A 56 -1.28 18.70 14.72
C ALA A 56 -2.59 17.94 14.50
N ALA A 57 -3.05 17.80 13.26
CA ALA A 57 -4.23 17.02 12.92
C ALA A 57 -4.14 15.57 13.42
N LEU A 58 -2.99 14.93 13.25
CA LEU A 58 -2.75 13.57 13.75
C LEU A 58 -2.81 13.49 15.29
N ARG A 59 -2.39 14.54 15.99
CA ARG A 59 -2.52 14.61 17.45
C ARG A 59 -3.94 14.94 17.92
N CYS A 60 -4.75 15.58 17.09
CA CYS A 60 -6.05 16.12 17.48
C CYS A 60 -7.25 15.25 17.02
N ASP A 61 -7.01 14.00 16.60
CA ASP A 61 -8.01 13.10 15.99
C ASP A 61 -8.69 13.71 14.75
N ALA A 62 -7.93 14.42 13.91
CA ALA A 62 -8.41 15.07 12.69
C ALA A 62 -7.79 14.46 11.41
N GLU A 63 -7.43 13.16 11.46
CA GLU A 63 -6.76 12.44 10.38
C GLU A 63 -7.64 12.35 9.12
N ARG A 64 -8.96 12.24 9.30
CA ARG A 64 -9.91 12.20 8.20
C ARG A 64 -9.93 13.54 7.44
N GLU A 65 -10.04 14.64 8.17
CA GLU A 65 -10.17 15.98 7.61
C GLU A 65 -8.88 16.39 6.90
N ILE A 66 -7.70 16.12 7.49
CA ILE A 66 -6.43 16.43 6.84
C ILE A 66 -6.23 15.59 5.56
N ALA A 67 -6.56 14.29 5.58
CA ALA A 67 -6.46 13.43 4.40
C ALA A 67 -7.41 13.86 3.27
N LEU A 68 -8.63 14.31 3.61
CA LEU A 68 -9.57 14.86 2.64
C LEU A 68 -9.06 16.19 2.05
N ALA A 69 -8.41 17.03 2.86
CA ALA A 69 -7.82 18.27 2.39
C ALA A 69 -6.69 18.02 1.37
N GLU A 70 -5.79 17.08 1.68
CA GLU A 70 -4.66 16.66 0.83
C GLU A 70 -5.12 16.04 -0.48
N SER A 71 -5.97 15.01 -0.41
CA SER A 71 -6.46 14.31 -1.59
C SER A 71 -7.15 15.27 -2.58
N HIS A 72 -7.89 16.26 -2.07
CA HIS A 72 -8.52 17.25 -2.91
C HIS A 72 -7.53 18.30 -3.48
N LEU A 73 -6.39 18.58 -2.84
CA LEU A 73 -5.31 19.37 -3.47
C LEU A 73 -4.69 18.64 -4.66
N ASP A 74 -4.54 17.32 -4.57
CA ASP A 74 -4.02 16.50 -5.66
C ASP A 74 -4.98 16.45 -6.84
N PHE A 75 -6.26 16.19 -6.59
CA PHE A 75 -7.30 16.23 -7.62
C PHE A 75 -7.45 17.62 -8.25
N LEU A 76 -7.31 18.68 -7.45
CA LEU A 76 -7.21 20.05 -7.96
C LEU A 76 -6.03 20.21 -8.91
N GLY A 77 -4.83 19.73 -8.52
CA GLY A 77 -3.64 19.72 -9.37
C GLY A 77 -3.88 19.03 -10.72
N TYR A 78 -4.47 17.84 -10.68
CA TYR A 78 -4.82 17.07 -11.88
C TYR A 78 -5.85 17.81 -12.77
N ALA A 79 -6.90 18.36 -12.16
CA ALA A 79 -7.92 19.11 -12.90
C ALA A 79 -7.33 20.37 -13.57
N MET A 80 -6.40 21.05 -12.90
CA MET A 80 -5.69 22.21 -13.45
C MET A 80 -4.81 21.83 -14.64
N GLN A 81 -4.07 20.71 -14.57
CA GLN A 81 -3.26 20.21 -15.68
C GLN A 81 -4.11 19.89 -16.91
N ARG A 82 -5.34 19.40 -16.71
CA ARG A 82 -6.29 19.08 -17.80
C ARG A 82 -7.15 20.26 -18.26
N GLY A 83 -6.94 21.46 -17.71
CA GLY A 83 -7.74 22.65 -18.05
C GLY A 83 -9.20 22.58 -17.58
N LEU A 84 -9.54 21.67 -16.67
CA LEU A 84 -10.89 21.48 -16.12
C LEU A 84 -11.15 22.47 -14.98
N TYR A 85 -11.27 23.76 -15.31
CA TYR A 85 -11.32 24.84 -14.32
C TYR A 85 -12.50 24.72 -13.32
N SER A 86 -13.67 24.31 -13.77
CA SER A 86 -14.84 24.12 -12.89
C SER A 86 -14.68 22.95 -11.92
N ALA A 87 -13.97 21.89 -12.33
CA ALA A 87 -13.63 20.78 -11.44
C ALA A 87 -12.56 21.21 -10.43
N ALA A 88 -11.53 21.92 -10.89
CA ALA A 88 -10.49 22.48 -10.05
C ALA A 88 -11.07 23.35 -8.92
N LEU A 89 -11.97 24.29 -9.23
CA LEU A 89 -12.63 25.11 -8.21
C LEU A 89 -13.42 24.29 -7.17
N ARG A 90 -14.09 23.20 -7.57
CA ARG A 90 -14.79 22.32 -6.61
C ARG A 90 -13.81 21.63 -5.67
N HIS A 91 -12.71 21.10 -6.19
CA HIS A 91 -11.69 20.44 -5.37
C HIS A 91 -11.01 21.43 -4.42
N LEU A 92 -10.71 22.64 -4.89
CA LEU A 92 -10.18 23.71 -4.04
C LEU A 92 -11.09 24.02 -2.86
N GLU A 93 -12.40 24.15 -3.11
CA GLU A 93 -13.37 24.48 -2.05
C GLU A 93 -13.53 23.35 -1.02
N ILE A 94 -13.51 22.09 -1.46
CA ILE A 94 -13.54 20.95 -0.55
C ILE A 94 -12.28 20.90 0.30
N SER A 95 -11.11 21.10 -0.32
CA SER A 95 -9.84 21.13 0.42
C SER A 95 -9.82 22.26 1.45
N ARG A 96 -10.25 23.46 1.05
CA ARG A 96 -10.42 24.62 1.93
C ARG A 96 -11.32 24.33 3.14
N THR A 97 -12.47 23.71 2.89
CA THR A 97 -13.43 23.41 3.96
C THR A 97 -12.87 22.43 4.97
N ASN A 98 -12.18 21.39 4.50
CA ASN A 98 -11.59 20.38 5.38
C ASN A 98 -10.40 20.94 6.16
N ILE A 99 -9.52 21.74 5.54
CA ILE A 99 -8.39 22.33 6.28
C ILE A 99 -8.86 23.36 7.32
N GLN A 100 -9.95 24.09 7.05
CA GLN A 100 -10.58 24.96 8.05
C GLN A 100 -11.19 24.16 9.21
N ALA A 101 -11.77 22.99 8.92
CA ALA A 101 -12.25 22.09 9.98
C ALA A 101 -11.09 21.61 10.86
N VAL A 102 -9.95 21.22 10.27
CA VAL A 102 -8.72 20.88 11.02
C VAL A 102 -8.28 22.05 11.89
N ALA A 103 -8.16 23.26 11.33
CA ALA A 103 -7.75 24.44 12.09
C ALA A 103 -8.64 24.70 13.30
N ASN A 104 -9.97 24.58 13.13
CA ASN A 104 -10.92 24.75 14.24
C ASN A 104 -10.80 23.66 15.32
N ILE A 105 -10.48 22.42 14.93
CA ILE A 105 -10.27 21.32 15.89
C ILE A 105 -8.98 21.55 16.68
N VAL A 106 -7.91 21.94 15.99
CA VAL A 106 -6.59 22.21 16.58
C VAL A 106 -6.65 23.42 17.52
N ASP A 107 -7.27 24.53 17.09
CA ASP A 107 -7.40 25.75 17.90
C ASP A 107 -8.43 25.59 19.03
N GLY A 108 -9.39 24.67 18.89
CA GLY A 108 -10.46 24.44 19.85
C GLY A 108 -10.11 23.47 20.99
N ARG A 109 -8.92 22.86 20.96
CA ARG A 109 -8.44 21.93 21.99
C ARG A 109 -7.13 22.47 22.58
N ASP A 110 -7.18 22.88 23.85
CA ASP A 110 -6.01 23.41 24.57
C ASP A 110 -4.83 22.40 24.60
N GLU A 111 -5.14 21.10 24.53
CA GLU A 111 -4.17 20.00 24.39
C GLU A 111 -4.75 18.92 23.46
N CYS A 112 -4.25 18.87 22.23
CA CYS A 112 -4.43 17.69 21.38
C CYS A 112 -3.59 16.54 21.92
N PHE A 113 -4.16 15.32 21.94
CA PHE A 113 -3.71 14.15 22.70
C PHE A 113 -2.20 14.15 23.00
N GLY A 114 -1.85 14.39 24.27
CA GLY A 114 -0.63 13.85 24.83
C GLY A 114 -0.78 12.33 24.79
N ILE A 115 0.01 11.66 23.96
CA ILE A 115 -0.04 10.22 23.75
C ILE A 115 -0.01 9.51 25.11
N GLU A 116 -1.14 8.93 25.53
CA GLU A 116 -1.12 7.85 26.50
C GLU A 116 -0.47 6.68 25.78
N VAL A 117 0.78 6.41 26.15
CA VAL A 117 1.54 5.24 25.72
C VAL A 117 0.68 4.02 26.01
N VAL A 118 0.23 3.32 24.96
CA VAL A 118 -0.23 1.94 25.10
C VAL A 118 0.89 1.22 25.84
N GLN A 119 0.62 0.76 27.06
CA GLN A 119 1.67 0.11 27.83
C GLN A 119 2.23 -1.03 26.97
N PRO A 120 3.56 -1.07 26.76
CA PRO A 120 4.17 -2.12 25.97
C PRO A 120 3.74 -3.47 26.54
N ALA A 121 3.59 -4.48 25.67
CA ALA A 121 3.37 -5.85 26.11
C ALA A 121 4.34 -6.17 27.26
N PRO A 122 3.91 -6.90 28.30
CA PRO A 122 4.73 -7.16 29.48
C PRO A 122 6.09 -7.71 29.03
N ASP A 123 7.15 -7.12 29.58
CA ASP A 123 8.53 -7.47 29.23
C ASP A 123 8.72 -8.98 29.44
N PRO A 124 9.01 -9.76 28.37
CA PRO A 124 9.18 -11.21 28.47
C PRO A 124 10.31 -11.62 29.42
N CYS A 125 11.15 -10.67 29.83
CA CYS A 125 12.25 -10.86 30.75
C CYS A 125 11.93 -10.43 32.20
N THR A 126 10.68 -10.05 32.52
CA THR A 126 10.27 -9.72 33.90
C THR A 126 9.15 -10.64 34.39
N PRO A 127 9.32 -11.33 35.54
CA PRO A 127 8.32 -12.30 35.96
C PRO A 127 7.22 -11.62 36.78
N GLU A 128 5.99 -11.63 36.27
CA GLU A 128 4.80 -11.39 37.10
C GLU A 128 4.25 -12.68 37.74
N ASN A 129 4.61 -13.89 37.26
CA ASN A 129 4.45 -15.20 37.96
C ASN A 129 4.79 -16.46 37.09
N LEU A 130 5.66 -16.37 36.07
CA LEU A 130 6.11 -17.53 35.28
C LEU A 130 7.63 -17.51 35.08
N GLU A 131 8.23 -18.70 34.87
CA GLU A 131 9.64 -18.90 34.52
C GLU A 131 10.06 -17.99 33.36
N VAL A 132 11.25 -17.37 33.44
CA VAL A 132 11.78 -16.50 32.39
C VAL A 132 12.11 -17.33 31.14
N ASP A 133 11.53 -16.96 29.99
CA ASP A 133 11.80 -17.63 28.72
C ASP A 133 13.18 -17.24 28.17
N CYS A 134 14.21 -17.98 28.57
CA CYS A 134 15.58 -17.79 28.10
C CYS A 134 15.79 -18.12 26.62
N SER A 135 14.75 -18.54 25.89
CA SER A 135 14.78 -18.71 24.43
C SER A 135 14.52 -17.39 23.70
N HIS A 136 14.07 -16.35 24.40
CA HIS A 136 13.75 -15.06 23.80
C HIS A 136 15.02 -14.18 23.64
N PRO A 137 15.31 -13.60 22.46
CA PRO A 137 16.55 -12.86 22.18
C PRO A 137 16.85 -11.71 23.14
N ASN A 138 15.81 -11.06 23.66
CA ASN A 138 15.95 -9.92 24.57
C ASN A 138 16.25 -10.32 26.03
N CYS A 139 16.22 -11.61 26.38
CA CYS A 139 16.41 -12.08 27.76
C CYS A 139 17.81 -12.67 28.01
N ALA A 140 18.73 -12.55 27.04
CA ALA A 140 20.10 -13.06 27.08
C ALA A 140 20.94 -12.60 28.28
N GLY A 141 20.69 -11.39 28.80
CA GLY A 141 21.38 -10.83 29.97
C GLY A 141 20.69 -11.03 31.31
N HIS A 142 19.58 -11.80 31.36
CA HIS A 142 18.81 -11.96 32.58
C HIS A 142 19.56 -12.87 33.59
N PRO A 143 19.62 -12.53 34.90
CA PRO A 143 20.40 -13.29 35.89
C PRO A 143 20.01 -14.77 36.06
N GLU A 144 18.78 -15.14 35.69
CA GLU A 144 18.30 -16.53 35.73
C GLU A 144 18.65 -17.33 34.46
N CYS A 145 19.01 -16.66 33.37
CA CYS A 145 19.50 -17.28 32.15
C CYS A 145 21.02 -17.49 32.31
N GLY A 146 21.41 -18.66 32.79
CA GLY A 146 22.82 -19.00 33.07
C GLY A 146 23.76 -18.83 31.86
N PRO A 147 25.10 -18.92 32.09
CA PRO A 147 26.13 -18.51 31.12
C PRO A 147 26.17 -19.33 29.82
N CYS A 148 25.57 -20.52 29.81
CA CYS A 148 25.56 -21.44 28.67
C CYS A 148 24.20 -21.46 27.93
N THR A 149 23.47 -20.35 27.82
CA THR A 149 22.25 -20.30 26.98
C THR A 149 22.61 -19.97 25.54
N ALA A 150 21.87 -20.52 24.56
CA ALA A 150 22.18 -20.39 23.12
C ALA A 150 22.10 -18.94 22.59
N HIS A 151 21.66 -17.99 23.42
CA HIS A 151 21.46 -16.59 23.07
C HIS A 151 22.29 -15.64 23.93
N ASN A 152 23.15 -16.15 24.83
CA ASN A 152 24.12 -15.32 25.52
C ASN A 152 25.23 -14.92 24.53
N PRO A 153 25.39 -13.63 24.16
CA PRO A 153 26.43 -13.21 23.23
C PRO A 153 27.85 -13.37 23.80
N GLU A 154 27.99 -13.62 25.11
CA GLU A 154 29.26 -13.86 25.81
C GLU A 154 29.26 -15.26 26.45
N ILE A 155 29.10 -16.32 25.66
CA ILE A 155 29.26 -17.70 26.17
C ILE A 155 30.68 -17.84 26.74
N ASP A 156 30.79 -17.95 28.07
CA ASP A 156 32.07 -18.21 28.74
C ASP A 156 32.44 -19.68 28.58
N CYS A 157 33.13 -20.01 27.49
CA CYS A 157 33.61 -21.37 27.23
C CYS A 157 34.64 -21.88 28.25
N ASN A 158 35.15 -21.02 29.16
CA ASN A 158 35.97 -21.47 30.30
C ASN A 158 35.12 -21.98 31.46
N HIS A 159 33.81 -21.76 31.44
CA HIS A 159 32.90 -22.24 32.47
C HIS A 159 32.75 -23.77 32.39
N PRO A 160 32.91 -24.52 33.50
CA PRO A 160 32.96 -25.99 33.50
C PRO A 160 31.74 -26.69 32.88
N ASN A 161 30.58 -26.03 32.89
CA ASN A 161 29.33 -26.58 32.34
C ASN A 161 29.07 -26.22 30.87
N CYS A 162 29.94 -25.42 30.23
CA CYS A 162 29.79 -25.03 28.82
C CYS A 162 30.80 -25.75 27.89
N GLN A 163 31.71 -26.57 28.43
CA GLN A 163 32.85 -27.14 27.68
C GLN A 163 32.47 -28.14 26.57
N ASP A 164 31.32 -28.81 26.70
CA ASP A 164 30.86 -29.84 25.75
C ASP A 164 29.88 -29.29 24.69
N ARG A 165 29.65 -27.98 24.66
CA ARG A 165 28.76 -27.36 23.67
C ARG A 165 29.44 -27.19 22.32
N GLU A 166 28.67 -27.36 21.25
CA GLU A 166 29.17 -27.24 19.87
C GLU A 166 29.87 -25.90 19.64
N GLU A 167 29.37 -24.81 20.24
CA GLU A 167 29.96 -23.47 20.12
C GLU A 167 31.30 -23.31 20.89
N CYS A 168 31.60 -24.21 21.83
CA CYS A 168 32.82 -24.19 22.65
C CYS A 168 33.83 -25.28 22.28
N LEU A 169 33.54 -26.10 21.25
CA LEU A 169 34.47 -27.12 20.78
C LEU A 169 35.67 -26.48 20.03
N PRO A 170 36.89 -27.03 20.20
CA PRO A 170 38.05 -26.61 19.43
C PRO A 170 37.94 -27.03 17.96
N CYS A 171 38.58 -26.24 17.09
CA CYS A 171 38.51 -26.41 15.64
C CYS A 171 39.01 -27.77 15.16
N GLY A 172 38.18 -28.45 14.36
CA GLY A 172 38.49 -29.74 13.76
C GLY A 172 38.18 -30.97 14.63
N SER A 173 37.38 -30.85 15.69
CA SER A 173 36.96 -32.00 16.50
C SER A 173 36.00 -32.96 15.78
N HIS A 174 35.34 -32.51 14.71
CA HIS A 174 34.46 -33.34 13.89
C HIS A 174 34.67 -33.07 12.39
N THR A 175 35.36 -34.00 11.71
CA THR A 175 35.49 -34.15 10.24
C THR A 175 36.46 -33.22 9.49
N ASP A 176 36.86 -33.66 8.29
CA ASP A 176 37.91 -33.08 7.43
C ASP A 176 37.56 -31.68 6.85
N LEU A 177 36.47 -31.06 7.28
CA LEU A 177 36.03 -29.73 6.86
C LEU A 177 36.00 -28.80 8.08
N VAL A 178 36.78 -27.73 8.03
CA VAL A 178 36.78 -26.67 9.05
C VAL A 178 35.70 -25.68 8.69
N ASP A 179 34.77 -25.44 9.61
CA ASP A 179 33.83 -24.33 9.53
C ASP A 179 34.59 -23.03 9.84
N CYS A 180 35.01 -22.32 8.78
CA CYS A 180 35.83 -21.12 8.89
C CYS A 180 35.02 -19.89 9.37
N ASP A 181 33.69 -19.97 9.35
CA ASP A 181 32.80 -18.94 9.88
C ASP A 181 32.65 -19.04 11.40
N HIS A 182 33.11 -20.15 11.99
CA HIS A 182 33.10 -20.35 13.43
C HIS A 182 34.12 -19.42 14.11
N PRO A 183 33.74 -18.66 15.16
CA PRO A 183 34.60 -17.62 15.77
C PRO A 183 35.91 -18.15 16.36
N ASN A 184 35.94 -19.43 16.75
CA ASN A 184 37.16 -20.07 17.24
C ASN A 184 38.08 -20.60 16.12
N CYS A 185 37.61 -20.62 14.86
CA CYS A 185 38.29 -21.26 13.72
C CYS A 185 38.80 -20.29 12.66
N ALA A 186 38.51 -19.00 12.82
CA ALA A 186 39.02 -17.92 11.97
C ALA A 186 40.56 -17.82 11.90
N GLN A 187 41.30 -18.47 12.82
CA GLN A 187 42.78 -18.50 12.85
C GLN A 187 43.37 -19.86 12.50
N ASP A 188 42.57 -20.86 12.09
CA ASP A 188 43.08 -22.16 11.66
C ASP A 188 43.80 -22.02 10.31
N ASP A 189 45.00 -22.55 10.18
CA ASP A 189 45.83 -22.46 8.96
C ASP A 189 45.15 -23.08 7.71
N ARG A 190 44.10 -23.89 7.88
CA ARG A 190 43.27 -24.46 6.81
C ARG A 190 42.20 -23.49 6.29
N CYS A 191 41.93 -22.40 7.01
CA CYS A 191 41.10 -21.28 6.62
C CYS A 191 41.99 -20.22 5.95
N ALA A 192 42.44 -20.50 4.73
CA ALA A 192 43.28 -19.55 4.00
C ALA A 192 42.43 -18.41 3.41
N PRO A 193 43.02 -17.20 3.22
CA PRO A 193 42.24 -15.96 3.21
C PRO A 193 41.21 -15.86 2.10
N CYS A 194 41.51 -16.31 0.87
CA CYS A 194 40.58 -16.29 -0.29
C CYS A 194 40.89 -17.39 -1.33
N GLY A 195 39.92 -18.27 -1.62
CA GLY A 195 39.95 -19.20 -2.76
C GLY A 195 40.99 -20.33 -2.69
N SER A 196 41.38 -20.79 -1.50
CA SER A 196 42.40 -21.84 -1.35
C SER A 196 41.92 -23.27 -1.64
N HIS A 197 40.60 -23.52 -1.61
CA HIS A 197 40.02 -24.84 -1.89
C HIS A 197 39.42 -24.98 -3.30
N ASN A 198 39.02 -23.86 -3.92
CA ASN A 198 38.57 -23.81 -5.32
C ASN A 198 39.12 -22.52 -5.97
N PRO A 199 40.03 -22.59 -6.96
CA PRO A 199 40.58 -21.41 -7.61
C PRO A 199 39.53 -20.55 -8.33
N ASP A 200 38.39 -21.16 -8.66
CA ASP A 200 37.32 -20.60 -9.50
C ASP A 200 36.15 -20.01 -8.69
N GLU A 201 36.11 -20.19 -7.37
CA GLU A 201 35.06 -19.63 -6.50
C GLU A 201 35.69 -18.90 -5.31
N VAL A 202 35.57 -17.58 -5.32
CA VAL A 202 35.94 -16.71 -4.20
C VAL A 202 34.66 -16.27 -3.52
N ASP A 203 34.58 -16.48 -2.21
CA ASP A 203 33.52 -15.91 -1.39
C ASP A 203 33.82 -14.43 -1.15
N CYS A 204 33.20 -13.57 -1.97
CA CYS A 204 33.43 -12.14 -1.95
C CYS A 204 32.71 -11.42 -0.79
N ASP A 205 31.77 -12.09 -0.11
CA ASP A 205 31.08 -11.55 1.07
C ASP A 205 31.95 -11.63 2.33
N HIS A 206 33.01 -12.44 2.29
CA HIS A 206 33.90 -12.63 3.41
C HIS A 206 34.81 -11.40 3.65
N PRO A 207 34.93 -10.88 4.89
CA PRO A 207 35.64 -9.62 5.19
C PRO A 207 37.12 -9.57 4.78
N PHE A 208 37.76 -10.74 4.67
CA PHE A 208 39.16 -10.85 4.25
C PHE A 208 39.34 -10.96 2.73
N CYS A 209 38.25 -11.05 1.96
CA CYS A 209 38.24 -11.18 0.49
C CYS A 209 37.70 -9.97 -0.26
N LEU A 210 37.30 -8.92 0.46
CA LEU A 210 36.80 -7.67 -0.09
C LEU A 210 37.78 -6.99 -1.06
N ASP A 211 39.09 -7.27 -0.94
CA ASP A 211 40.15 -6.75 -1.81
C ASP A 211 40.67 -7.77 -2.85
N ASP A 212 40.05 -8.95 -2.98
CA ASP A 212 40.48 -9.98 -3.94
C ASP A 212 40.19 -9.51 -5.40
N PRO A 213 41.19 -9.50 -6.30
CA PRO A 213 41.02 -9.03 -7.68
C PRO A 213 39.99 -9.81 -8.52
N ARG A 214 39.55 -10.98 -8.05
CA ARG A 214 38.52 -11.81 -8.69
C ARG A 214 37.10 -11.41 -8.29
N CYS A 215 36.93 -10.63 -7.23
CA CYS A 215 35.65 -10.01 -6.88
C CYS A 215 35.42 -8.82 -7.81
N GLU A 216 34.52 -8.98 -8.80
CA GLU A 216 34.22 -7.90 -9.74
C GLU A 216 33.64 -6.69 -8.96
N PRO A 217 34.18 -5.47 -9.14
CA PRO A 217 33.56 -4.28 -8.55
C PRO A 217 32.17 -4.10 -9.12
N CYS A 218 31.21 -3.63 -8.29
CA CYS A 218 29.83 -3.37 -8.70
C CYS A 218 29.85 -2.50 -9.98
N THR A 219 29.65 -3.10 -11.16
CA THR A 219 29.65 -2.37 -12.43
C THR A 219 28.22 -2.20 -12.93
N GLU A 220 28.00 -1.04 -13.54
CA GLU A 220 26.77 -0.42 -14.08
C GLU A 220 25.82 -1.34 -14.90
N HIS A 221 26.15 -2.61 -15.16
CA HIS A 221 25.44 -3.45 -16.13
C HIS A 221 25.13 -4.89 -15.66
N ASN A 222 25.26 -5.24 -14.38
CA ASN A 222 24.77 -6.54 -13.89
C ASN A 222 23.38 -6.41 -13.24
N PRO A 223 22.31 -7.04 -13.77
CA PRO A 223 20.97 -7.01 -13.17
C PRO A 223 20.85 -7.74 -11.81
N GLU A 224 21.92 -8.38 -11.35
CA GLU A 224 22.06 -9.01 -10.03
C GLU A 224 23.07 -8.23 -9.19
N VAL A 225 22.83 -6.92 -8.99
CA VAL A 225 23.60 -6.15 -8.00
C VAL A 225 23.21 -6.66 -6.61
N ASP A 226 24.17 -7.26 -5.91
CA ASP A 226 24.03 -7.60 -4.51
C ASP A 226 24.16 -6.32 -3.66
N CYS A 227 23.00 -5.72 -3.37
CA CYS A 227 22.90 -4.50 -2.58
C CYS A 227 23.27 -4.70 -1.09
N ASP A 228 23.42 -5.95 -0.64
CA ASP A 228 23.82 -6.27 0.73
C ASP A 228 25.36 -6.38 0.87
N HIS A 229 26.10 -6.34 -0.24
CA HIS A 229 27.56 -6.39 -0.24
C HIS A 229 28.19 -5.13 0.37
N PRO A 230 29.16 -5.23 1.31
CA PRO A 230 29.73 -4.09 2.05
C PRO A 230 30.33 -2.98 1.17
N ASN A 231 30.87 -3.35 0.00
CA ASN A 231 31.48 -2.41 -0.95
C ASN A 231 30.47 -1.76 -1.93
N CYS A 232 29.18 -2.11 -1.88
CA CYS A 232 28.15 -1.53 -2.77
C CYS A 232 27.19 -0.56 -2.04
N ALA A 233 27.44 -0.27 -0.75
CA ALA A 233 26.58 0.58 0.11
C ALA A 233 26.50 2.06 -0.31
N ASP A 234 27.46 2.56 -1.10
CA ASP A 234 27.59 3.98 -1.48
C ASP A 234 27.20 4.27 -2.93
N HIS A 235 26.64 3.30 -3.68
CA HIS A 235 26.19 3.56 -5.05
C HIS A 235 24.77 4.17 -5.03
N ASP A 236 24.63 5.38 -5.58
CA ASP A 236 23.40 6.19 -5.63
C ASP A 236 22.17 5.46 -6.25
N GLU A 237 22.36 4.28 -6.84
CA GLU A 237 21.34 3.47 -7.51
C GLU A 237 20.80 2.30 -6.67
N CYS A 238 21.27 2.10 -5.43
CA CYS A 238 20.69 1.18 -4.45
C CYS A 238 19.39 1.72 -3.83
N THR A 239 18.51 2.30 -4.65
CA THR A 239 17.13 2.54 -4.27
C THR A 239 16.33 1.32 -4.65
N LEU A 240 15.96 0.50 -3.66
CA LEU A 240 14.88 -0.47 -3.82
C LEU A 240 13.60 0.32 -4.14
N VAL A 241 13.37 0.58 -5.42
CA VAL A 241 12.08 1.08 -5.89
C VAL A 241 11.13 -0.10 -5.79
N VAL A 242 10.59 -0.32 -4.60
CA VAL A 242 9.39 -1.14 -4.45
C VAL A 242 8.29 -0.29 -5.06
N GLU A 243 8.08 -0.41 -6.37
CA GLU A 243 6.90 0.16 -7.02
C GLU A 243 5.68 -0.52 -6.40
N GLU A 244 5.11 0.08 -5.35
CA GLU A 244 3.86 -0.42 -4.77
C GLU A 244 2.77 -0.29 -5.85
N GLU A 245 2.52 -1.38 -6.57
CA GLU A 245 1.47 -1.42 -7.57
C GLU A 245 0.14 -0.99 -6.91
N PRO A 246 -0.58 -0.03 -7.50
CA PRO A 246 -1.78 0.52 -6.89
C PRO A 246 -2.82 -0.58 -6.72
N MET A 247 -3.33 -0.75 -5.49
CA MET A 247 -4.38 -1.73 -5.20
C MET A 247 -5.64 -1.45 -6.04
N LEU A 248 -6.16 -2.49 -6.68
CA LEU A 248 -7.40 -2.52 -7.45
C LEU A 248 -8.66 -2.60 -6.57
N VAL A 249 -8.48 -2.57 -5.24
CA VAL A 249 -9.56 -2.71 -4.27
C VAL A 249 -9.53 -1.59 -3.24
N VAL A 250 -10.72 -1.19 -2.80
CA VAL A 250 -10.92 -0.17 -1.75
C VAL A 250 -11.71 -0.79 -0.61
N VAL A 251 -11.15 -0.75 0.60
CA VAL A 251 -11.82 -1.26 1.80
C VAL A 251 -12.66 -0.14 2.39
N THR A 252 -13.97 -0.35 2.52
CA THR A 252 -14.87 0.59 3.17
C THR A 252 -15.24 0.10 4.58
N GLN A 253 -16.27 0.71 5.18
CA GLN A 253 -16.78 0.26 6.47
C GLN A 253 -17.48 -1.11 6.39
N ASP A 254 -18.24 -1.37 5.31
CA ASP A 254 -19.14 -2.52 5.21
C ASP A 254 -18.81 -3.48 4.04
N ARG A 255 -17.87 -3.13 3.15
CA ARG A 255 -17.54 -3.93 1.97
C ARG A 255 -16.11 -3.71 1.48
N ILE A 256 -15.67 -4.57 0.57
CA ILE A 256 -14.48 -4.37 -0.26
C ILE A 256 -14.97 -4.08 -1.68
N GLU A 257 -14.75 -2.86 -2.15
CA GLU A 257 -15.10 -2.44 -3.50
C GLU A 257 -13.96 -2.82 -4.47
N ILE A 258 -14.33 -3.33 -5.64
CA ILE A 258 -13.38 -3.74 -6.68
C ILE A 258 -13.49 -2.79 -7.88
N ASN A 259 -12.35 -2.39 -8.44
CA ASN A 259 -12.31 -1.50 -9.61
C ASN A 259 -12.48 -2.26 -10.94
N GLU A 260 -12.20 -3.57 -10.94
CA GLU A 260 -12.39 -4.46 -12.08
C GLU A 260 -13.26 -5.67 -11.72
N ALA A 261 -14.08 -6.12 -12.67
CA ALA A 261 -14.99 -7.24 -12.46
C ALA A 261 -14.26 -8.60 -12.48
N ILE A 262 -14.72 -9.52 -11.63
CA ILE A 262 -14.29 -10.93 -11.67
C ILE A 262 -14.96 -11.65 -12.84
N ASN A 263 -14.16 -12.10 -13.80
CA ASN A 263 -14.62 -12.76 -15.01
C ASN A 263 -14.66 -14.28 -14.84
N PHE A 264 -15.61 -14.90 -15.52
CA PHE A 264 -15.80 -16.34 -15.52
C PHE A 264 -16.00 -16.86 -16.94
N GLU A 265 -15.65 -18.12 -17.17
CA GLU A 265 -16.05 -18.83 -18.38
C GLU A 265 -17.57 -18.80 -18.56
N LEU A 266 -18.01 -18.77 -19.82
CA LEU A 266 -19.42 -18.69 -20.16
C LEU A 266 -20.22 -19.85 -19.54
N ASN A 267 -21.27 -19.53 -18.78
CA ASN A 267 -22.09 -20.50 -18.04
C ASN A 267 -21.31 -21.42 -17.09
N ARG A 268 -20.14 -21.00 -16.63
CA ARG A 268 -19.30 -21.75 -15.70
C ARG A 268 -18.90 -20.87 -14.51
N ALA A 269 -18.36 -21.55 -13.50
CA ALA A 269 -17.81 -20.96 -12.29
C ALA A 269 -16.27 -20.93 -12.29
N THR A 270 -15.63 -21.26 -13.41
CA THR A 270 -14.17 -21.14 -13.60
C THR A 270 -13.81 -19.67 -13.75
N ILE A 271 -12.95 -19.15 -12.86
CA ILE A 271 -12.43 -17.77 -12.92
C ILE A 271 -11.42 -17.66 -14.07
N THR A 272 -11.45 -16.56 -14.81
CA THR A 272 -10.60 -16.34 -15.99
C THR A 272 -10.04 -14.93 -16.05
N GLY A 273 -8.91 -14.75 -16.74
CA GLY A 273 -8.33 -13.44 -17.02
C GLY A 273 -7.41 -12.94 -15.92
N SER A 274 -6.26 -12.39 -16.30
CA SER A 274 -5.24 -11.91 -15.37
C SER A 274 -5.76 -10.80 -14.44
N GLY A 275 -6.54 -9.85 -14.96
CA GLY A 275 -7.14 -8.78 -14.13
C GLY A 275 -8.03 -9.31 -13.00
N SER A 276 -8.77 -10.40 -13.23
CA SER A 276 -9.59 -11.02 -12.18
C SER A 276 -8.73 -11.65 -11.09
N PHE A 277 -7.61 -12.28 -11.44
CA PHE A 277 -6.67 -12.80 -10.43
C PHE A 277 -5.91 -11.69 -9.71
N ALA A 278 -5.56 -10.60 -10.40
CA ALA A 278 -4.95 -9.42 -9.77
C ALA A 278 -5.87 -8.83 -8.69
N VAL A 279 -7.15 -8.59 -9.01
CA VAL A 279 -8.14 -8.13 -8.01
C VAL A 279 -8.25 -9.10 -6.84
N LEU A 280 -8.28 -10.41 -7.09
CA LEU A 280 -8.40 -11.40 -6.02
C LEU A 280 -7.14 -11.44 -5.13
N ASN A 281 -5.95 -11.29 -5.70
CA ASN A 281 -4.70 -11.18 -4.95
C ASN A 281 -4.69 -9.94 -4.05
N ASP A 282 -5.24 -8.83 -4.53
CA ASP A 282 -5.36 -7.62 -3.71
C ASP A 282 -6.31 -7.83 -2.53
N ILE A 283 -7.41 -8.57 -2.73
CA ILE A 283 -8.30 -8.99 -1.64
C ILE A 283 -7.56 -9.89 -0.64
N VAL A 284 -6.70 -10.80 -1.10
CA VAL A 284 -5.85 -11.62 -0.21
C VAL A 284 -4.97 -10.71 0.65
N ARG A 285 -4.22 -9.78 0.03
CA ARG A 285 -3.36 -8.83 0.76
C ARG A 285 -4.14 -8.02 1.80
N VAL A 286 -5.36 -7.58 1.47
CA VAL A 286 -6.25 -6.90 2.42
C VAL A 286 -6.59 -7.81 3.61
N LEU A 287 -6.96 -9.05 3.36
CA LEU A 287 -7.37 -10.00 4.41
C LEU A 287 -6.21 -10.51 5.26
N GLU A 288 -5.00 -10.56 4.72
CA GLU A 288 -3.76 -10.84 5.46
C GLU A 288 -3.40 -9.70 6.40
N ARG A 289 -3.44 -8.46 5.92
CA ARG A 289 -3.19 -7.25 6.74
C ARG A 289 -4.26 -7.02 7.80
N ASN A 290 -5.45 -7.60 7.63
CA ASN A 290 -6.60 -7.40 8.53
C ASN A 290 -7.18 -8.75 8.98
N PRO A 291 -6.52 -9.46 9.93
CA PRO A 291 -6.92 -10.81 10.33
C PRO A 291 -8.30 -10.90 10.99
N SER A 292 -8.83 -9.79 11.53
CA SER A 292 -10.16 -9.72 12.16
C SER A 292 -11.32 -9.66 11.15
N ILE A 293 -11.05 -9.25 9.90
CA ILE A 293 -12.09 -9.13 8.87
C ILE A 293 -12.62 -10.51 8.46
N HIS A 294 -13.96 -10.65 8.52
CA HIS A 294 -14.70 -11.77 7.95
C HIS A 294 -15.53 -11.30 6.75
N LEU A 295 -15.48 -12.05 5.66
CA LEU A 295 -16.02 -11.66 4.37
C LEU A 295 -17.16 -12.58 3.92
N ARG A 296 -18.24 -11.99 3.40
CA ARG A 296 -19.29 -12.68 2.66
C ARG A 296 -19.19 -12.33 1.18
N ILE A 297 -19.00 -13.35 0.37
CA ILE A 297 -18.85 -13.27 -1.09
C ILE A 297 -20.22 -13.53 -1.70
N GLU A 298 -20.77 -12.54 -2.41
CA GLU A 298 -22.10 -12.62 -3.01
C GLU A 298 -22.00 -12.74 -4.53
N GLY A 299 -22.59 -13.78 -5.10
CA GLY A 299 -22.66 -13.98 -6.55
C GLY A 299 -24.00 -13.52 -7.12
N HIS A 300 -23.96 -12.81 -8.25
CA HIS A 300 -25.16 -12.32 -8.94
C HIS A 300 -25.15 -12.65 -10.43
N THR A 301 -26.33 -12.83 -11.01
CA THR A 301 -26.52 -13.01 -12.45
C THR A 301 -27.50 -11.98 -12.98
N ASP A 302 -27.55 -11.85 -14.32
CA ASP A 302 -28.72 -11.24 -14.96
C ASP A 302 -29.93 -12.21 -14.95
N SER A 303 -31.08 -11.70 -15.39
CA SER A 303 -32.33 -12.46 -15.44
C SER A 303 -32.50 -13.34 -16.68
N THR A 304 -31.47 -13.52 -17.50
CA THR A 304 -31.54 -14.35 -18.71
C THR A 304 -31.49 -15.82 -18.33
N GLY A 305 -32.37 -16.63 -18.92
CA GLY A 305 -32.41 -18.08 -18.68
C GLY A 305 -33.29 -18.48 -17.49
N ARG A 306 -33.12 -19.71 -17.00
CA ARG A 306 -33.94 -20.26 -15.92
C ARG A 306 -33.42 -19.78 -14.56
N ARG A 307 -34.30 -19.20 -13.73
CA ARG A 307 -33.94 -18.72 -12.38
C ARG A 307 -33.20 -19.78 -11.54
N ALA A 308 -33.66 -21.03 -11.53
CA ALA A 308 -33.02 -22.11 -10.78
C ALA A 308 -31.56 -22.34 -11.20
N HIS A 309 -31.28 -22.29 -12.51
CA HIS A 309 -29.91 -22.38 -13.03
C HIS A 309 -29.08 -21.17 -12.60
N ASN A 310 -29.65 -19.96 -12.63
CA ASN A 310 -28.96 -18.74 -12.23
C ASN A 310 -28.65 -18.69 -10.72
N MET A 311 -29.54 -19.23 -9.88
CA MET A 311 -29.28 -19.40 -8.44
C MET A 311 -28.09 -20.35 -8.21
N GLN A 312 -28.06 -21.48 -8.91
CA GLN A 312 -26.94 -22.43 -8.80
C GLN A 312 -25.64 -21.80 -9.32
N LEU A 313 -25.66 -21.20 -10.52
CA LEU A 313 -24.49 -20.61 -11.14
C LEU A 313 -23.88 -19.48 -10.30
N SER A 314 -24.70 -18.59 -9.74
CA SER A 314 -24.21 -17.54 -8.84
C SER A 314 -23.58 -18.10 -7.57
N ASN A 315 -24.18 -19.14 -6.97
CA ASN A 315 -23.64 -19.79 -5.78
C ASN A 315 -22.29 -20.45 -6.08
N ASP A 316 -22.20 -21.18 -7.19
CA ASP A 316 -20.98 -21.86 -7.61
C ASP A 316 -19.86 -20.85 -7.88
N ARG A 317 -20.17 -19.70 -8.51
CA ARG A 317 -19.21 -18.61 -8.75
C ARG A 317 -18.71 -17.98 -7.45
N ALA A 318 -19.60 -17.68 -6.52
CA ALA A 318 -19.22 -17.16 -5.21
C ALA A 318 -18.32 -18.16 -4.46
N ASN A 319 -18.63 -19.46 -4.57
CA ASN A 319 -17.83 -20.52 -3.96
C ASN A 319 -16.47 -20.72 -4.65
N SER A 320 -16.37 -20.54 -5.97
CA SER A 320 -15.07 -20.54 -6.67
C SER A 320 -14.15 -19.43 -6.18
N VAL A 321 -14.69 -18.22 -6.01
CA VAL A 321 -13.93 -17.09 -5.44
C VAL A 321 -13.50 -17.40 -4.00
N ARG A 322 -14.41 -17.92 -3.17
CA ARG A 322 -14.08 -18.38 -1.82
C ARG A 322 -12.95 -19.41 -1.82
N THR A 323 -13.02 -20.39 -2.71
CA THR A 323 -12.03 -21.46 -2.83
C THR A 323 -10.67 -20.91 -3.22
N TYR A 324 -10.63 -19.96 -4.15
CA TYR A 324 -9.40 -19.27 -4.53
C TYR A 324 -8.75 -18.58 -3.33
N LEU A 325 -9.51 -17.77 -2.57
CA LEU A 325 -8.97 -17.07 -1.41
C LEU A 325 -8.45 -18.04 -0.33
N ILE A 326 -9.11 -19.19 -0.15
CA ILE A 326 -8.63 -20.24 0.76
C ILE A 326 -7.31 -20.86 0.27
N GLN A 327 -7.18 -21.10 -1.03
CA GLN A 327 -5.94 -21.62 -1.63
C GLN A 327 -4.77 -20.64 -1.48
N GLN A 328 -5.06 -19.33 -1.40
CA GLN A 328 -4.08 -18.29 -1.11
C GLN A 328 -3.79 -18.13 0.39
N GLY A 329 -4.29 -19.02 1.26
CA GLY A 329 -3.95 -19.05 2.68
C GLY A 329 -4.97 -18.39 3.62
N ILE A 330 -6.06 -17.81 3.11
CA ILE A 330 -7.09 -17.22 3.98
C ILE A 330 -7.92 -18.32 4.65
N SER A 331 -8.06 -18.23 5.98
CA SER A 331 -8.85 -19.19 6.75
C SER A 331 -10.29 -19.31 6.25
N ALA A 332 -10.73 -20.54 5.99
CA ALA A 332 -12.07 -20.86 5.53
C ALA A 332 -13.20 -20.39 6.47
N ALA A 333 -12.90 -20.25 7.77
CA ALA A 333 -13.83 -19.75 8.78
C ALA A 333 -14.14 -18.26 8.62
N ARG A 334 -13.21 -17.50 8.00
CA ARG A 334 -13.37 -16.07 7.74
C ARG A 334 -14.21 -15.77 6.50
N LEU A 335 -14.56 -16.79 5.73
CA LEU A 335 -15.14 -16.63 4.40
C LEU A 335 -16.47 -17.37 4.28
N THR A 336 -17.52 -16.65 3.90
CA THR A 336 -18.81 -17.21 3.52
C THR A 336 -19.12 -16.88 2.07
N SER A 337 -19.81 -17.76 1.35
CA SER A 337 -20.22 -17.54 -0.05
C SER A 337 -21.70 -17.79 -0.22
N VAL A 338 -22.41 -16.89 -0.92
CA VAL A 338 -23.85 -16.98 -1.15
C VAL A 338 -24.20 -16.58 -2.59
N GLY A 339 -24.99 -17.38 -3.28
CA GLY A 339 -25.57 -17.03 -4.58
C GLY A 339 -26.94 -16.39 -4.47
N PHE A 340 -27.12 -15.19 -5.04
CA PHE A 340 -28.41 -14.50 -5.12
C PHE A 340 -29.08 -14.58 -6.49
N GLY A 341 -28.42 -15.20 -7.47
CA GLY A 341 -28.92 -15.31 -8.84
C GLY A 341 -29.39 -13.95 -9.38
N PRO A 342 -30.58 -13.87 -10.00
CA PRO A 342 -31.13 -12.63 -10.55
C PRO A 342 -31.94 -11.82 -9.54
N ASP A 343 -32.02 -12.22 -8.28
CA ASP A 343 -33.02 -11.68 -7.33
C ASP A 343 -32.63 -10.33 -6.71
N ARG A 344 -31.36 -9.90 -6.86
CA ARG A 344 -30.83 -8.62 -6.38
C ARG A 344 -30.17 -7.80 -7.50
N PRO A 345 -30.96 -7.29 -8.46
CA PRO A 345 -30.43 -6.49 -9.56
C PRO A 345 -30.02 -5.08 -9.09
N VAL A 346 -28.93 -4.58 -9.63
CA VAL A 346 -28.46 -3.19 -9.44
C VAL A 346 -28.81 -2.29 -10.63
N ALA A 347 -29.16 -2.90 -11.76
CA ALA A 347 -29.60 -2.21 -12.97
C ALA A 347 -30.75 -2.97 -13.65
N THR A 348 -31.44 -2.32 -14.57
CA THR A 348 -32.49 -2.99 -15.37
C THR A 348 -31.92 -4.17 -16.16
N ASN A 349 -32.64 -5.30 -16.18
CA ASN A 349 -32.28 -6.44 -17.05
C ASN A 349 -32.75 -6.26 -18.50
N ASP A 350 -33.47 -5.19 -18.81
CA ASP A 350 -34.01 -4.94 -20.15
C ASP A 350 -32.89 -4.54 -21.13
N THR A 351 -31.86 -3.85 -20.63
CA THR A 351 -30.73 -3.38 -21.44
C THR A 351 -29.53 -4.32 -21.35
N ARG A 352 -28.70 -4.33 -22.39
CA ARG A 352 -27.47 -5.15 -22.41
C ARG A 352 -26.49 -4.69 -21.33
N GLU A 353 -26.41 -3.38 -21.14
CA GLU A 353 -25.55 -2.69 -20.19
C GLU A 353 -25.99 -3.04 -18.76
N GLY A 354 -27.29 -2.97 -18.45
CA GLY A 354 -27.78 -3.31 -17.12
C GLY A 354 -27.64 -4.80 -16.79
N ARG A 355 -27.82 -5.70 -17.77
CA ARG A 355 -27.47 -7.12 -17.59
C ARG A 355 -25.98 -7.33 -17.27
N ALA A 356 -25.09 -6.56 -17.92
CA ALA A 356 -23.66 -6.64 -17.63
C ALA A 356 -23.36 -6.22 -16.19
N LEU A 357 -23.97 -5.14 -15.70
CA LEU A 357 -23.85 -4.70 -14.31
C LEU A 357 -24.41 -5.73 -13.31
N ASN A 358 -25.48 -6.44 -13.66
CA ASN A 358 -26.08 -7.45 -12.78
C ASN A 358 -25.22 -8.73 -12.65
N ARG A 359 -24.38 -9.06 -13.65
CA ARG A 359 -23.43 -10.18 -13.59
C ARG A 359 -22.16 -9.75 -12.85
N ARG A 360 -22.19 -9.84 -11.52
CA ARG A 360 -21.11 -9.34 -10.65
C ARG A 360 -20.89 -10.25 -9.44
N VAL A 361 -19.77 -10.02 -8.77
CA VAL A 361 -19.45 -10.57 -7.44
C VAL A 361 -19.24 -9.40 -6.49
N GLU A 362 -19.80 -9.48 -5.29
CA GLU A 362 -19.64 -8.48 -4.25
C GLU A 362 -18.98 -9.09 -3.00
N PHE A 363 -18.30 -8.25 -2.22
CA PHE A 363 -17.55 -8.64 -1.03
C PHE A 363 -18.00 -7.81 0.17
N HIS A 364 -18.79 -8.40 1.06
CA HIS A 364 -19.37 -7.72 2.23
C HIS A 364 -18.62 -8.07 3.51
N ILE A 365 -18.24 -7.08 4.30
CA ILE A 365 -17.61 -7.28 5.59
C ILE A 365 -18.70 -7.63 6.61
N THR A 366 -18.56 -8.76 7.26
CA THR A 366 -19.55 -9.30 8.23
C THR A 366 -19.11 -9.18 9.68
N GLN A 367 -17.80 -9.08 9.91
CA GLN A 367 -17.18 -8.89 11.21
C GLN A 367 -15.83 -8.21 10.99
N ARG A 368 -15.42 -7.36 11.94
CA ARG A 368 -14.16 -6.61 11.92
C ARG A 368 -13.56 -6.54 13.31
#